data_AF-A0A2C9KU32-F1
#
_entry.id   AF-A0A2C9KU32-F1
#
_cell.length_a   1.000
_cell.length_b   1.000
_cell.length_c   1.000
_cell.angle_alpha   90.00
_cell.angle_beta   90.00
_cell.angle_gamma   90.00
#
_symmetry.space_group_name_H-M   'P 1'
#
loop_
_entity.id
_entity.type
_entity.pdbx_description
1 polymer ?
#
loop_
_entity_poly.entity_id
_entity_poly.type
_entity_poly.pdbx_seq_one_letter_code
_entity_poly.pdbx_strand_id
1 'polypeptide(L)'
;MCRTNGTSCAVIEDRRGTDIITVAHELGHSLSAKHDGDGNSCSQYHRYIMSSGVFREQTPETKYNPWQFSSCSVNYFTTFLTEFGSRSYRYNCLAYAIEASDDIPDVSNKLLGQLIKPNQQCQLNYGNASYYCKVSETIAEFFKNQEVDVD
;
A
#
# COMPACT_ATOMS: atom_id res chain seq x y z
N MET A 1 5.56 2.61 16.67
CA MET A 1 6.11 1.26 16.87
C MET A 1 6.75 1.13 18.26
N CYS A 2 6.88 -0.11 18.78
CA CYS A 2 7.59 -0.52 20.02
C CYS A 2 7.16 0.14 21.35
N ARG A 3 6.05 0.87 21.39
CA ARG A 3 5.47 1.36 22.64
C ARG A 3 4.55 0.30 23.21
N THR A 4 4.75 -0.06 24.48
CA THR A 4 3.97 -1.09 25.19
C THR A 4 2.68 -0.56 25.82
N ASN A 5 2.40 0.75 25.70
CA ASN A 5 1.21 1.39 26.26
C ASN A 5 -0.04 1.28 25.36
N GLY A 6 -0.07 0.33 24.42
CA GLY A 6 -1.18 0.12 23.49
C GLY A 6 -1.27 1.10 22.32
N THR A 7 -0.32 2.05 22.16
CA THR A 7 -0.31 3.00 21.03
C THR A 7 0.43 2.48 19.79
N SER A 8 0.92 1.24 19.82
CA SER A 8 1.60 0.58 18.70
C SER A 8 0.65 -0.39 17.99
N CYS A 9 -0.47 0.13 17.50
CA CYS A 9 -1.49 -0.62 16.76
C CYS A 9 -2.04 0.20 15.58
N ALA A 10 -2.59 -0.50 14.60
CA ALA A 10 -3.33 0.08 13.48
C ALA A 10 -4.65 -0.67 13.32
N VAL A 11 -5.68 0.03 12.86
CA VAL A 11 -6.98 -0.55 12.52
C VAL A 11 -7.19 -0.34 11.03
N ILE A 12 -7.37 -1.43 10.30
CA ILE A 12 -7.61 -1.41 8.85
C ILE A 12 -9.04 -1.88 8.62
N GLU A 13 -9.82 -1.07 7.91
CA GLU A 13 -11.10 -1.52 7.35
C GLU A 13 -10.79 -2.34 6.08
N ASP A 14 -11.01 -3.65 6.15
CA ASP A 14 -10.90 -4.53 4.99
C ASP A 14 -12.03 -4.18 4.01
N ARG A 15 -11.65 -3.54 2.90
CA ARG A 15 -12.52 -3.29 1.75
C ARG A 15 -12.17 -4.18 0.57
N ARG A 16 -11.46 -5.28 0.82
CA ARG A 16 -10.93 -6.28 -0.11
C ARG A 16 -9.78 -5.70 -0.95
N GLY A 17 -8.91 -6.56 -1.50
CA GLY A 17 -7.98 -6.32 -2.62
C GLY A 17 -6.93 -5.20 -2.48
N THR A 18 -7.34 -3.98 -2.20
CA THR A 18 -6.52 -2.79 -1.93
C THR A 18 -5.90 -2.77 -0.54
N ASP A 19 -6.28 -3.69 0.34
CA ASP A 19 -5.92 -3.63 1.77
C ASP A 19 -4.42 -3.79 2.01
N ILE A 20 -3.67 -4.44 1.11
CA ILE A 20 -2.21 -4.56 1.29
C ILE A 20 -1.51 -3.21 1.21
N ILE A 21 -2.00 -2.28 0.38
CA ILE A 21 -1.47 -0.91 0.30
C ILE A 21 -1.85 -0.15 1.56
N THR A 22 -3.09 -0.32 2.05
CA THR A 22 -3.54 0.26 3.32
C THR A 22 -2.72 -0.25 4.51
N VAL A 23 -2.45 -1.55 4.58
CA VAL A 23 -1.59 -2.15 5.61
C VAL A 23 -0.19 -1.53 5.54
N ALA A 24 0.39 -1.41 4.35
CA ALA A 24 1.70 -0.76 4.17
C ALA A 24 1.68 0.72 4.59
N HIS A 25 0.58 1.44 4.32
CA HIS A 25 0.38 2.84 4.73
C HIS A 25 0.39 2.98 6.26
N GLU A 26 -0.42 2.18 6.95
CA GLU A 26 -0.51 2.22 8.42
C GLU A 26 0.77 1.75 9.11
N LEU A 27 1.49 0.79 8.50
CA LEU A 27 2.84 0.42 8.94
C LEU A 27 3.82 1.58 8.76
N GLY A 28 3.69 2.36 7.68
CA GLY A 28 4.45 3.58 7.46
C GLY A 28 4.27 4.59 8.61
N HIS A 29 3.02 4.86 9.01
CA HIS A 29 2.71 5.67 10.18
C HIS A 29 3.31 5.11 11.48
N SER A 30 3.28 3.78 11.64
CA SER A 30 3.90 3.12 12.79
C SER A 30 5.41 3.37 12.87
N LEU A 31 6.07 3.53 11.72
CA LEU A 31 7.49 3.92 11.56
C LEU A 31 7.69 5.45 11.51
N SER A 32 6.71 6.23 11.99
CA SER A 32 6.73 7.69 12.10
C SER A 32 6.67 8.47 10.78
N ALA A 33 6.37 7.81 9.65
CA ALA A 33 6.14 8.55 8.41
C ALA A 33 4.85 9.38 8.49
N LYS A 34 4.93 10.62 8.02
CA LYS A 34 3.77 11.47 7.74
C LYS A 34 3.26 11.22 6.32
N HIS A 35 2.10 11.77 6.00
CA HIS A 35 1.64 11.76 4.62
C HIS A 35 2.57 12.56 3.71
N ASP A 36 2.70 12.13 2.46
CA ASP A 36 3.30 12.97 1.42
C ASP A 36 2.45 14.25 1.27
N GLY A 37 3.12 15.40 1.29
CA GLY A 37 2.47 16.72 1.25
C GLY A 37 2.15 17.31 2.63
N ASP A 38 2.32 16.55 3.72
CA ASP A 38 2.18 17.05 5.09
C ASP A 38 3.53 17.55 5.64
N GLY A 39 3.83 18.82 5.36
CA GLY A 39 5.01 19.50 5.90
C GLY A 39 6.35 18.91 5.44
N ASN A 40 6.36 18.19 4.32
CA ASN A 40 7.55 17.63 3.67
C ASN A 40 7.56 17.97 2.17
N SER A 41 8.67 17.68 1.49
CA SER A 41 8.87 18.05 0.08
C SER A 41 8.20 17.13 -0.93
N CYS A 42 7.61 16.02 -0.50
CA CYS A 42 6.97 15.06 -1.38
C CYS A 42 5.53 15.49 -1.68
N SER A 43 5.09 15.33 -2.92
CA SER A 43 3.74 15.71 -3.33
C SER A 43 2.74 14.59 -3.08
N GLN A 44 1.60 14.92 -2.47
CA GLN A 44 0.44 14.01 -2.39
C GLN A 44 -0.05 13.53 -3.76
N TYR A 45 0.26 14.25 -4.84
CA TYR A 45 -0.19 13.91 -6.20
C TYR A 45 0.65 12.82 -6.86
N HIS A 46 1.80 12.43 -6.29
CA HIS A 46 2.64 11.37 -6.85
C HIS A 46 2.14 9.96 -6.54
N ARG A 47 1.14 9.79 -5.66
CA ARG A 47 0.48 8.50 -5.38
C ARG A 47 1.45 7.43 -4.83
N TYR A 48 2.46 7.81 -4.07
CA TYR A 48 3.23 6.87 -3.25
C TYR A 48 2.38 6.33 -2.10
N ILE A 49 2.84 5.26 -1.45
CA ILE A 49 2.10 4.57 -0.38
C ILE A 49 1.59 5.55 0.70
N MET A 50 2.36 6.57 1.07
CA MET A 50 1.98 7.56 2.10
C MET A 50 1.19 8.77 1.58
N SER A 51 0.65 8.74 0.36
CA SER A 51 -0.22 9.82 -0.14
C SER A 51 -1.47 9.99 0.74
N SER A 52 -1.82 11.23 1.08
CA SER A 52 -2.96 11.60 1.97
C SER A 52 -4.36 11.46 1.34
N GLY A 53 -4.44 11.25 0.02
CA GLY A 53 -5.69 11.39 -0.75
C GLY A 53 -6.20 10.12 -1.43
N VAL A 54 -7.51 10.13 -1.69
CA VAL A 54 -8.24 9.11 -2.46
C VAL A 54 -7.83 9.24 -3.94
N PHE A 55 -7.07 8.26 -4.42
CA PHE A 55 -6.63 8.00 -5.78
C PHE A 55 -7.06 9.03 -6.85
N ARG A 56 -6.18 9.97 -7.18
CA ARG A 56 -6.25 10.67 -8.46
C ARG A 56 -5.91 9.72 -9.60
N GLU A 57 -6.38 10.07 -10.80
CA GLU A 57 -6.15 9.34 -12.04
C GLU A 57 -4.68 8.91 -12.18
N GLN A 58 -4.50 7.67 -12.61
CA GLN A 58 -3.19 7.10 -12.81
C GLN A 58 -2.57 7.68 -14.08
N THR A 59 -1.43 8.36 -13.95
CA THR A 59 -0.63 8.79 -15.10
C THR A 59 0.41 7.73 -15.47
N PRO A 60 0.93 7.72 -16.71
CA PRO A 60 2.04 6.84 -17.09
C PRO A 60 3.27 6.97 -16.18
N GLU A 61 3.52 8.15 -15.65
CA GLU A 61 4.67 8.47 -14.78
C GLU A 61 4.46 7.97 -13.35
N THR A 62 3.23 7.93 -12.87
CA THR A 62 2.90 7.56 -11.48
C THR A 62 2.36 6.14 -11.33
N LYS A 63 2.33 5.36 -12.43
CA LYS A 63 1.68 4.04 -12.47
C LYS A 63 2.20 3.02 -11.46
N TYR A 64 3.47 3.11 -11.07
CA TYR A 64 4.11 2.19 -10.14
C TYR A 64 4.26 2.74 -8.72
N ASN A 65 4.04 4.03 -8.52
CA ASN A 65 4.21 4.69 -7.23
C ASN A 65 3.34 4.10 -6.11
N PRO A 66 2.11 3.59 -6.37
CA PRO A 66 1.30 2.94 -5.33
C PRO A 66 1.94 1.72 -4.66
N TRP A 67 3.04 1.20 -5.23
CA TRP A 67 3.81 0.07 -4.69
C TRP A 67 5.15 0.49 -4.08
N GLN A 68 5.35 1.80 -3.88
CA GLN A 68 6.62 2.37 -3.45
C GLN A 68 6.41 3.44 -2.37
N PHE A 69 7.38 3.54 -1.47
CA PHE A 69 7.46 4.67 -0.54
C PHE A 69 8.19 5.84 -1.20
N SER A 70 7.76 7.06 -0.91
CA SER A 70 8.44 8.29 -1.36
C SER A 70 9.80 8.46 -0.68
N SER A 71 10.65 9.35 -1.20
CA SER A 71 11.90 9.71 -0.54
C SER A 71 11.69 10.31 0.85
N CYS A 72 10.58 11.03 1.08
CA CYS A 72 10.22 11.57 2.39
C CYS A 72 9.87 10.46 3.37
N SER A 73 9.09 9.46 2.95
CA SER A 73 8.76 8.28 3.74
C SER A 73 10.03 7.51 4.13
N VAL A 74 10.93 7.28 3.18
CA VAL A 74 12.23 6.64 3.43
C VAL A 74 13.04 7.43 4.46
N ASN A 75 13.08 8.75 4.35
CA ASN A 75 13.78 9.60 5.33
C ASN A 75 13.18 9.45 6.73
N TYR A 76 11.84 9.44 6.88
CA TYR A 76 11.20 9.20 8.17
C TYR A 76 11.57 7.83 8.76
N PHE A 77 11.59 6.78 7.93
CA PHE A 77 11.98 5.44 8.38
C PHE A 77 13.43 5.40 8.83
N THR A 78 14.34 6.02 8.06
CA THR A 78 15.75 6.13 8.44
C THR A 78 15.89 6.88 9.76
N THR A 79 15.29 8.07 9.89
CA THR A 79 15.31 8.84 11.15
C THR A 79 14.78 8.03 12.32
N PHE A 80 13.67 7.30 12.15
CA PHE A 80 13.11 6.46 13.20
C PHE A 80 14.08 5.37 13.68
N LEU A 81 14.83 4.76 12.76
CA LEU A 81 15.78 3.68 13.04
C LEU A 81 17.15 4.19 13.51
N THR A 82 17.55 5.40 13.13
CA THR A 82 18.92 5.92 13.34
C THR A 82 19.03 7.09 14.31
N GLU A 83 17.96 7.81 14.66
CA GLU A 83 18.08 8.86 15.68
C GLU A 83 18.25 8.25 17.08
N PHE A 84 19.51 8.09 17.46
CA PHE A 84 19.99 7.65 18.76
C PHE A 84 19.94 8.80 19.78
N GLY A 85 18.80 8.98 20.44
CA GLY A 85 18.80 9.57 21.78
C GLY A 85 19.00 8.47 22.82
N SER A 86 19.91 8.65 23.78
CA SER A 86 20.37 7.70 24.82
C SER A 86 19.29 7.13 25.77
N ARG A 87 18.01 7.26 25.43
CA ARG A 87 16.81 6.84 26.18
C ARG A 87 15.70 6.27 25.27
N SER A 88 15.97 6.03 23.99
CA SER A 88 14.92 5.76 22.99
C SER A 88 14.68 4.27 22.80
N TYR A 89 13.78 3.68 23.60
CA TYR A 89 13.18 2.36 23.38
C TYR A 89 12.38 2.23 22.06
N ARG A 90 12.56 3.15 21.10
CA ARG A 90 11.64 3.38 19.96
C ARG A 90 11.68 2.27 18.91
N TYR A 91 12.84 1.67 18.66
CA TYR A 91 12.97 0.60 17.65
C TYR A 91 13.51 -0.72 18.21
N ASN A 92 13.86 -0.80 19.51
CA ASN A 92 14.57 -1.95 20.08
C ASN A 92 13.79 -3.28 19.94
N CYS A 93 12.46 -3.22 19.85
CA CYS A 93 11.64 -4.39 19.58
C CYS A 93 11.80 -4.97 18.17
N LEU A 94 12.46 -4.24 17.26
CA LEU A 94 12.76 -4.64 15.88
C LEU A 94 14.24 -5.04 15.69
N ALA A 95 15.06 -4.96 16.75
CA ALA A 95 16.50 -5.17 16.65
C ALA A 95 16.90 -6.64 16.48
N TYR A 96 16.01 -7.56 16.85
CA TYR A 96 16.23 -8.99 16.77
C TYR A 96 15.16 -9.62 15.89
N ALA A 97 15.59 -10.45 14.95
CA ALA A 97 14.68 -11.29 14.19
C ALA A 97 14.05 -12.32 15.14
N ILE A 98 12.77 -12.62 14.88
CA ILE A 98 12.07 -13.75 15.49
C ILE A 98 11.86 -14.80 14.39
N GLU A 99 11.89 -16.07 14.77
CA GLU A 99 11.49 -17.15 13.86
C GLU A 99 10.01 -16.97 13.51
N ALA A 100 9.70 -17.07 12.22
CA ALA A 100 8.31 -17.08 11.78
C ALA A 100 7.62 -18.33 12.33
N SER A 101 6.37 -18.19 12.76
CA SER A 101 5.55 -19.34 13.15
C SER A 101 5.37 -20.29 11.95
N ASP A 102 5.39 -21.59 12.20
CA ASP A 102 5.11 -22.63 11.19
C ASP A 102 3.71 -22.48 10.55
N ASP A 103 2.79 -21.76 11.20
CA ASP A 103 1.46 -21.46 10.68
C ASP A 103 1.46 -20.36 9.59
N ILE A 104 2.58 -19.64 9.40
CA ILE A 104 2.73 -18.61 8.39
C ILE A 104 3.23 -19.25 7.09
N PRO A 105 2.45 -19.25 6.01
CA PRO A 105 2.86 -19.88 4.76
C PRO A 105 4.02 -19.14 4.11
N ASP A 106 5.02 -19.88 3.63
CA ASP A 106 6.06 -19.33 2.78
C ASP A 106 5.51 -18.96 1.39
N VAL A 107 5.48 -17.66 1.13
CA VAL A 107 5.05 -17.06 -0.15
C VAL A 107 6.20 -16.42 -0.92
N SER A 108 7.45 -16.60 -0.50
CA SER A 108 8.64 -15.96 -1.08
C SER A 108 8.79 -16.18 -2.59
N ASN A 109 8.40 -17.36 -3.08
CA ASN A 109 8.50 -17.74 -4.49
C ASN A 109 7.16 -17.68 -5.25
N LYS A 110 6.13 -17.03 -4.68
CA LYS A 110 4.78 -16.97 -5.25
C LYS A 110 4.31 -15.53 -5.37
N LEU A 111 3.92 -15.14 -6.58
CA LEU A 111 3.25 -13.86 -6.80
C LEU A 111 1.77 -13.97 -6.41
N LEU A 112 1.20 -12.90 -5.85
CA LEU A 112 -0.21 -12.90 -5.44
C LEU A 112 -1.15 -13.30 -6.59
N GLY A 113 -0.85 -12.85 -7.81
CA GLY A 113 -1.62 -13.20 -9.01
C GLY A 113 -1.55 -14.69 -9.43
N GLN A 114 -0.55 -15.45 -8.96
CA GLN A 114 -0.49 -16.90 -9.15
C GLN A 114 -1.41 -17.65 -8.18
N LEU A 115 -1.67 -17.06 -7.01
CA LEU A 115 -2.51 -17.64 -5.95
C LEU A 115 -3.98 -17.23 -6.10
N ILE A 116 -4.22 -15.96 -6.43
CA ILE A 116 -5.56 -15.38 -6.57
C ILE A 116 -5.79 -15.04 -8.04
N LYS A 117 -6.55 -15.90 -8.73
CA LYS A 117 -6.85 -15.75 -10.16
C LYS A 117 -7.74 -14.52 -10.43
N PRO A 118 -7.79 -13.99 -11.66
CA PRO A 118 -8.56 -12.78 -11.98
C PRO A 118 -10.03 -12.80 -11.53
N ASN A 119 -10.75 -13.91 -11.75
CA ASN A 119 -12.14 -14.04 -11.26
C ASN A 119 -12.23 -13.97 -9.73
N GLN A 120 -11.29 -14.59 -9.02
CA GLN A 120 -11.26 -14.56 -7.56
C GLN A 120 -10.97 -13.14 -7.05
N GLN A 121 -10.10 -12.39 -7.72
CA GLN A 121 -9.88 -10.98 -7.41
C GLN A 121 -11.17 -10.16 -7.60
N CYS A 122 -11.92 -10.38 -8.68
CA CYS A 122 -13.22 -9.73 -8.88
C CYS A 122 -14.25 -10.11 -7.81
N GLN A 123 -14.30 -11.39 -7.42
CA GLN A 123 -15.20 -11.86 -6.37
C GLN A 123 -14.86 -11.27 -5.00
N LEU A 124 -13.57 -11.20 -4.68
CA LEU A 124 -13.08 -10.54 -3.47
C LEU A 124 -13.50 -9.07 -3.50
N ASN A 125 -13.19 -8.31 -4.55
CA ASN A 125 -13.48 -6.87 -4.59
C ASN A 125 -14.97 -6.52 -4.72
N TYR A 126 -15.72 -7.22 -5.57
CA TYR A 126 -17.07 -6.82 -5.99
C TYR A 126 -18.17 -7.84 -5.61
N GLY A 127 -17.83 -8.92 -4.92
CA GLY A 127 -18.77 -9.92 -4.41
C GLY A 127 -18.88 -11.16 -5.30
N ASN A 128 -19.43 -12.25 -4.75
CA ASN A 128 -19.39 -13.60 -5.35
C ASN A 128 -19.94 -13.72 -6.78
N ALA A 129 -20.87 -12.85 -7.18
CA ALA A 129 -21.43 -12.83 -8.52
C ALA A 129 -20.52 -12.18 -9.58
N SER A 130 -19.43 -11.54 -9.16
CA SER A 130 -18.52 -10.80 -10.04
C SER A 130 -17.50 -11.72 -10.71
N TYR A 131 -17.05 -11.32 -11.90
CA TYR A 131 -16.08 -12.07 -12.70
C TYR A 131 -15.18 -11.13 -13.49
N TYR A 132 -14.04 -11.65 -13.94
CA TYR A 132 -13.10 -10.89 -14.75
C TYR A 132 -13.67 -10.64 -16.15
N CYS A 133 -13.83 -9.36 -16.50
CA CYS A 133 -14.27 -8.96 -17.82
C CYS A 133 -13.13 -9.16 -18.83
N LYS A 134 -13.26 -10.17 -19.70
CA LYS A 134 -12.41 -10.31 -20.88
C LYS A 134 -12.93 -9.37 -21.96
N VAL A 135 -12.35 -8.18 -22.05
CA VAL A 135 -12.60 -7.30 -23.19
C VAL A 135 -11.90 -7.94 -24.40
N SER A 136 -12.64 -8.36 -25.44
CA SER A 136 -11.99 -8.71 -26.71
C SER A 136 -11.34 -7.44 -27.25
N GLU A 137 -10.18 -7.54 -27.91
CA GLU A 137 -9.42 -6.39 -28.43
C GLU A 137 -10.31 -5.39 -29.20
N THR A 138 -11.34 -5.88 -29.89
CA THR A 138 -12.36 -5.10 -30.59
C THR A 138 -13.22 -4.16 -29.72
N ILE A 139 -13.48 -4.47 -28.45
CA ILE A 139 -14.26 -3.61 -27.54
C ILE A 139 -13.35 -2.59 -26.84
N ALA A 140 -12.09 -2.94 -26.59
CA ALA A 140 -11.12 -2.01 -25.99
C ALA A 140 -10.79 -0.82 -26.91
N GLU A 141 -10.81 -1.02 -28.22
CA GLU A 141 -10.71 0.07 -29.20
C GLU A 141 -12.00 0.90 -29.28
N PHE A 142 -13.17 0.29 -29.08
CA PHE A 142 -14.45 1.00 -29.07
C PHE A 142 -14.53 2.03 -27.94
N PHE A 143 -14.02 1.70 -26.74
CA PHE A 143 -13.96 2.64 -25.62
C PHE A 143 -12.81 3.65 -25.70
N LYS A 144 -11.73 3.37 -26.44
CA LYS A 144 -10.69 4.38 -26.73
C LYS A 144 -11.16 5.46 -27.69
N ASN A 145 -12.12 5.13 -28.56
CA ASN A 145 -12.65 6.04 -29.57
C ASN A 145 -13.95 6.76 -29.16
N GLN A 146 -14.40 6.56 -27.91
CA GLN A 146 -15.47 7.34 -27.32
C GLN A 146 -14.92 8.15 -26.15
N GLU A 147 -14.20 9.23 -26.47
CA GLU A 147 -14.31 10.46 -25.67
C GLU A 147 -15.80 10.85 -25.71
N VAL A 148 -16.57 10.31 -24.77
CA VAL A 148 -17.94 10.75 -24.54
C VAL A 148 -17.82 12.08 -23.83
N ASP A 149 -18.05 13.16 -24.58
CA ASP A 149 -18.46 14.46 -24.04
C ASP A 149 -19.53 14.22 -22.97
N VAL A 150 -19.18 14.53 -21.72
CA VAL A 150 -20.15 14.61 -20.63
C VAL A 150 -20.35 16.10 -20.36
N ASP A 151 -21.43 16.66 -20.90
CA ASP A 151 -21.99 17.95 -20.50
C ASP A 151 -22.29 17.99 -19.00
#